data_AF-A0A955C9Q9-F1
#
_entry.id   AF-A0A955C9Q9-F1
#
_cell.length_a   1.000
_cell.length_b   1.000
_cell.length_c   1.000
_cell.angle_alpha   90.00
_cell.angle_beta   90.00
_cell.angle_gamma   90.00
#
_symmetry.space_group_name_H-M   'P 1'
#
loop_
_entity.id
_entity.type
_entity.pdbx_description
1 polymer ?
#
loop_
_entity_poly.entity_id
_entity_poly.type
_entity_poly.pdbx_seq_one_letter_code
_entity_poly.pdbx_strand_id
1 'polypeptide(L)'
;MLEYFHPTPFHDEITAKTLRYEGVKKVGDVDCDVIYVGYQRDFLDARWYFGREDHLPRRVDRIRFRGTAPIGELVLQITNLNTTPSFDADTFSPPPPAGFVQRAFAAGKRRLKRGDSAPDFTLKTPDGKDVRLSELRGNVVVLDFWSTWCIPCKLSMPQLQSLHEKYANKPVKVYALNCWERDRDPVQYMRDMKLTYDLLLKAEDVALDYGVESMPTVFVVGADGAVCFSQAGVTPSLERRIDRAIRRSLQQLDKGDEDPDQD
;
A
#
# COMPACT_ATOMS: atom_id res chain seq x y z
N MET A 1 9.34 -24.94 -4.87
CA MET A 1 8.53 -24.68 -6.08
C MET A 1 8.63 -23.22 -6.55
N LEU A 2 8.71 -22.25 -5.63
CA LEU A 2 8.97 -20.83 -5.97
C LEU A 2 10.33 -20.60 -6.68
N GLU A 3 11.31 -21.49 -6.48
CA GLU A 3 12.65 -21.42 -7.09
C GLU A 3 12.64 -21.48 -8.64
N TYR A 4 11.58 -22.04 -9.25
CA TYR A 4 11.46 -22.14 -10.72
C TYR A 4 10.80 -20.94 -11.40
N PHE A 5 10.35 -19.95 -10.61
CA PHE A 5 9.86 -18.66 -11.11
C PHE A 5 10.88 -17.53 -10.94
N HIS A 6 12.13 -17.86 -10.58
CA HIS A 6 13.27 -16.93 -10.53
C HIS A 6 13.85 -16.69 -11.94
N PRO A 7 14.58 -15.58 -12.19
CA PRO A 7 15.29 -15.32 -13.46
C PRO A 7 16.14 -16.47 -14.03
N THR A 8 16.54 -17.43 -13.19
CA THR A 8 17.40 -18.56 -13.55
C THR A 8 16.78 -19.87 -13.08
N PRO A 9 15.71 -20.35 -13.74
CA PRO A 9 15.09 -21.62 -13.37
C PRO A 9 16.10 -22.77 -13.54
N PHE A 10 16.01 -23.76 -12.67
CA PHE A 10 16.89 -24.94 -12.66
C PHE A 10 18.39 -24.68 -12.41
N HIS A 11 18.76 -23.53 -11.84
CA HIS A 11 20.16 -23.21 -11.55
C HIS A 11 20.85 -24.27 -10.69
N ASP A 12 20.17 -24.76 -9.64
CA ASP A 12 20.71 -25.76 -8.72
C ASP A 12 20.90 -27.11 -9.39
N GLU A 13 20.04 -27.49 -10.34
CA GLU A 13 20.18 -28.71 -11.15
C GLU A 13 21.35 -28.61 -12.14
N ILE A 14 21.53 -27.45 -12.78
CA ILE A 14 22.61 -27.23 -13.75
C ILE A 14 23.98 -27.20 -13.08
N THR A 15 24.04 -26.70 -11.84
CA THR A 15 25.27 -26.58 -11.05
C THR A 15 25.46 -27.74 -10.05
N ALA A 16 24.66 -28.80 -10.20
CA ALA A 16 24.68 -29.96 -9.33
C ALA A 16 26.06 -30.65 -9.32
N LYS A 17 26.42 -31.23 -8.17
CA LYS A 17 27.67 -31.96 -7.99
C LYS A 17 27.71 -33.24 -8.82
N THR A 18 26.54 -33.85 -9.05
CA THR A 18 26.42 -35.08 -9.82
C THR A 18 25.15 -35.07 -10.65
N LEU A 19 25.28 -35.44 -11.92
CA LEU A 19 24.18 -35.71 -12.82
C LEU A 19 24.36 -37.10 -13.42
N ARG A 20 23.34 -37.94 -13.31
CA ARG A 20 23.36 -39.31 -13.84
C ARG A 20 22.06 -39.63 -14.53
N TYR A 21 22.15 -40.07 -15.78
CA TYR A 21 21.03 -40.66 -16.49
C TYR A 21 20.79 -42.09 -15.99
N GLU A 22 19.56 -42.39 -15.60
CA GLU A 22 19.15 -43.69 -15.01
C GLU A 22 18.27 -44.52 -15.97
N GLY A 23 18.16 -44.11 -17.23
CA GLY A 23 17.37 -44.81 -18.25
C GLY A 23 15.97 -44.22 -18.42
N VAL A 24 15.11 -45.01 -19.08
CA VAL A 24 13.74 -44.62 -19.39
C VAL A 24 12.77 -45.29 -18.44
N LYS A 25 11.83 -44.53 -17.87
CA LYS A 25 10.73 -45.05 -17.06
C LYS A 25 9.41 -44.39 -17.46
N LYS A 26 8.31 -45.12 -17.29
CA LYS A 26 6.98 -44.60 -17.58
C LYS A 26 6.41 -43.80 -16.40
N VAL A 27 5.84 -42.63 -16.67
CA VAL A 27 5.06 -41.84 -15.72
C VAL A 27 3.67 -41.60 -16.32
N GLY A 28 2.67 -42.33 -15.82
CA GLY A 28 1.38 -42.45 -16.51
C GLY A 28 1.57 -43.15 -17.86
N ASP A 29 1.15 -42.49 -18.94
CA ASP A 29 1.31 -42.99 -20.31
C ASP A 29 2.55 -42.44 -21.04
N VAL A 30 3.35 -41.59 -20.37
CA VAL A 30 4.50 -40.91 -20.99
C VAL A 30 5.80 -41.63 -20.62
N ASP A 31 6.57 -42.01 -21.64
CA ASP A 31 7.95 -42.46 -21.46
C ASP A 31 8.84 -41.27 -21.10
N CYS A 32 9.56 -41.37 -19.99
CA CYS A 32 10.37 -40.30 -19.43
C CYS A 32 11.83 -40.72 -19.30
N ASP A 33 12.74 -39.81 -19.69
CA ASP A 33 14.15 -39.89 -19.34
C ASP A 33 14.31 -39.56 -17.85
N VAL A 34 14.99 -40.45 -17.12
CA VAL A 34 15.20 -40.31 -15.67
C VAL A 34 16.60 -39.79 -15.40
N ILE A 35 16.68 -38.66 -14.70
CA ILE A 35 17.93 -38.00 -14.36
C ILE A 35 18.03 -37.86 -12.85
N TYR A 36 19.04 -38.52 -12.27
CA TYR A 36 19.44 -38.31 -10.89
C TYR A 36 20.31 -37.06 -10.79
N VAL A 37 19.98 -36.20 -9.82
CA VAL A 37 20.66 -34.95 -9.52
C VAL A 37 21.11 -35.00 -8.07
N GLY A 38 22.43 -35.06 -7.87
CA GLY A 38 23.06 -34.90 -6.57
C GLY A 38 23.42 -33.43 -6.37
N TYR A 39 22.67 -32.72 -5.53
CA TYR A 39 22.87 -31.28 -5.36
C TYR A 39 24.11 -30.98 -4.50
N GLN A 40 24.51 -29.71 -4.44
CA GLN A 40 25.59 -29.24 -3.54
C GLN A 40 25.21 -29.34 -2.05
N ARG A 41 23.92 -29.50 -1.75
CA ARG A 41 23.39 -29.58 -0.38
C ARG A 41 23.36 -31.06 0.03
N ASP A 42 24.22 -31.46 0.96
CA ASP A 42 24.40 -32.86 1.39
C ASP A 42 23.15 -33.54 1.99
N PHE A 43 22.03 -32.83 2.13
CA PHE A 43 20.79 -33.34 2.72
C PHE A 43 19.66 -33.55 1.70
N LEU A 44 19.87 -33.25 0.41
CA LEU A 44 18.82 -33.30 -0.60
C LEU A 44 19.38 -33.69 -1.97
N ASP A 45 18.85 -34.77 -2.54
CA ASP A 45 19.01 -35.13 -3.95
C ASP A 45 17.64 -35.20 -4.64
N ALA A 46 17.65 -35.34 -5.96
CA ALA A 46 16.42 -35.57 -6.71
C ALA A 46 16.57 -36.55 -7.85
N ARG A 47 15.47 -37.22 -8.20
CA ARG A 47 15.28 -37.85 -9.51
C ARG A 47 14.22 -37.08 -10.28
N TRP A 48 14.60 -36.59 -11.44
CA TRP A 48 13.71 -35.94 -12.38
C TRP A 48 13.29 -36.89 -13.48
N TYR A 49 12.06 -36.74 -13.93
CA TYR A 49 11.47 -37.50 -15.02
C TYR A 49 10.97 -36.50 -16.06
N PHE A 50 11.62 -36.46 -17.22
CA PHE A 50 11.26 -35.59 -18.33
C PHE A 50 10.71 -36.41 -19.48
N GLY A 51 9.55 -36.02 -20.03
CA GLY A 51 8.98 -36.70 -21.20
C GLY A 51 9.97 -36.74 -22.35
N ARG A 52 10.10 -37.89 -23.02
CA ARG A 52 11.11 -38.04 -24.09
C ARG A 52 10.79 -37.25 -25.35
N GLU A 53 9.51 -37.01 -25.61
CA GLU A 53 9.03 -36.32 -26.81
C GLU A 53 9.00 -34.81 -26.65
N ASP A 54 8.51 -34.32 -25.49
CA ASP A 54 8.33 -32.88 -25.24
C ASP A 54 9.36 -32.28 -24.28
N HIS A 55 10.19 -33.12 -23.64
CA HIS A 55 11.20 -32.75 -22.65
C HIS A 55 10.64 -32.04 -21.42
N LEU A 56 9.33 -32.16 -21.17
CA LEU A 56 8.67 -31.50 -20.06
C LEU A 56 8.65 -32.39 -18.81
N PRO A 57 8.76 -31.81 -17.61
CA PRO A 57 8.75 -32.58 -16.38
C PRO A 57 7.40 -33.29 -16.19
N ARG A 58 7.45 -34.56 -15.79
CA ARG A 58 6.28 -35.39 -15.44
C ARG A 58 6.30 -35.86 -14.00
N ARG A 59 7.48 -35.95 -13.40
CA ARG A 59 7.63 -36.31 -12.00
C ARG A 59 8.97 -35.81 -11.48
N VAL A 60 9.01 -35.53 -10.18
CA VAL A 60 10.24 -35.32 -9.46
C VAL A 60 10.15 -35.96 -8.07
N ASP A 61 11.13 -36.81 -7.79
CA ASP A 61 11.32 -37.44 -6.48
C ASP A 61 12.39 -36.64 -5.74
N ARG A 62 12.04 -36.01 -4.62
CA ARG A 62 12.98 -35.28 -3.76
C ARG A 62 13.40 -36.16 -2.60
N ILE A 63 14.64 -36.62 -2.61
CA ILE A 63 15.17 -37.59 -1.65
C ILE A 63 15.91 -36.82 -0.57
N ARG A 64 15.46 -36.93 0.67
CA ARG A 64 16.09 -36.28 1.81
C ARG A 64 17.04 -37.24 2.51
N PHE A 65 18.16 -36.73 2.99
CA PHE A 65 19.18 -37.50 3.69
C PHE A 65 19.45 -36.95 5.10
N ARG A 66 19.89 -37.85 5.98
CA ARG A 66 20.53 -37.52 7.26
C ARG A 66 21.87 -38.25 7.30
N GLY A 67 22.95 -37.52 7.09
CA GLY A 67 24.23 -38.15 6.74
C GLY A 67 24.11 -38.85 5.39
N THR A 68 24.55 -40.11 5.30
CA THR A 68 24.43 -40.91 4.07
C THR A 68 23.13 -41.70 3.96
N ALA A 69 22.30 -41.71 5.02
CA ALA A 69 21.06 -42.49 5.04
C ALA A 69 19.87 -41.68 4.51
N PRO A 70 19.08 -42.21 3.55
CA PRO A 70 17.85 -41.57 3.12
C PRO A 70 16.81 -41.63 4.23
N ILE A 71 16.16 -40.51 4.52
CA ILE A 71 15.17 -40.37 5.60
C ILE A 71 13.74 -40.17 5.10
N GLY A 72 13.56 -40.02 3.79
CA GLY A 72 12.23 -39.90 3.19
C GLY A 72 12.30 -39.31 1.79
N GLU A 73 11.20 -39.44 1.07
CA GLU A 73 11.04 -38.95 -0.29
C GLU A 73 9.75 -38.12 -0.39
N LEU A 74 9.85 -36.93 -0.99
CA LEU A 74 8.69 -36.15 -1.41
C LEU A 74 8.54 -36.31 -2.92
N VAL A 75 7.43 -36.92 -3.34
CA VAL A 75 7.13 -37.13 -4.76
C VAL A 75 6.16 -36.07 -5.24
N LEU A 76 6.54 -35.34 -6.28
CA LEU A 76 5.65 -34.45 -7.04
C LEU A 76 5.45 -35.07 -8.42
N GLN A 77 4.21 -35.40 -8.76
CA GLN A 77 3.84 -35.88 -10.08
C GLN A 77 3.00 -34.82 -10.81
N ILE A 78 3.34 -34.56 -12.07
CA ILE A 78 2.68 -33.59 -12.94
C ILE A 78 1.86 -34.38 -13.96
N THR A 79 0.55 -34.30 -13.85
CA THR A 79 -0.42 -34.95 -14.75
C THR A 79 -1.21 -33.90 -15.52
N ASN A 80 -1.82 -34.30 -16.64
CA ASN A 80 -2.65 -33.44 -17.49
C ASN A 80 -1.95 -32.13 -17.92
N LEU A 81 -0.65 -32.20 -18.24
CA LEU A 81 0.12 -31.03 -18.63
C LEU A 81 -0.37 -30.50 -19.99
N ASN A 82 -0.91 -29.29 -19.98
CA ASN A 82 -1.24 -28.53 -21.17
C ASN A 82 -0.36 -27.27 -21.22
N THR A 83 0.57 -27.21 -22.18
CA THR A 83 1.48 -26.07 -22.35
C THR A 83 0.93 -24.96 -23.23
N THR A 84 -0.17 -25.21 -23.93
CA THR A 84 -0.85 -24.23 -24.77
C THR A 84 -2.34 -24.18 -24.43
N PRO A 85 -2.68 -23.88 -23.17
CA PRO A 85 -4.08 -23.73 -22.79
C PRO A 85 -4.69 -22.57 -23.60
N SER A 86 -5.85 -22.83 -24.19
CA SER A 86 -6.70 -21.76 -24.69
C SER A 86 -7.57 -21.28 -23.53
N PHE A 87 -7.66 -19.96 -23.37
CA PHE A 87 -8.47 -19.31 -22.37
C PHE A 87 -9.50 -18.44 -23.09
N ASP A 88 -10.75 -18.52 -22.64
CA ASP A 88 -11.77 -17.58 -23.09
C ASP A 88 -11.44 -16.17 -22.60
N ALA A 89 -11.91 -15.14 -23.31
CA ALA A 89 -11.71 -13.74 -22.94
C ALA A 89 -12.15 -13.42 -21.50
N ASP A 90 -13.08 -14.20 -20.97
CA ASP A 90 -13.66 -14.02 -19.64
C ASP A 90 -12.93 -14.80 -18.54
N THR A 91 -11.91 -15.61 -18.87
CA THR A 91 -11.17 -16.46 -17.91
C THR A 91 -10.58 -15.64 -16.75
N PHE A 92 -10.15 -14.42 -17.06
CA PHE A 92 -9.57 -13.49 -16.08
C PHE A 92 -10.47 -12.28 -15.80
N SER A 93 -11.74 -12.38 -16.18
CA SER A 93 -12.77 -11.35 -15.98
C SER A 93 -13.85 -11.89 -15.04
N PRO A 94 -13.55 -12.08 -13.74
CA PRO A 94 -14.53 -12.61 -12.81
C PRO A 94 -15.77 -11.70 -12.81
N PRO A 95 -16.99 -12.28 -12.86
CA PRO A 95 -18.19 -11.47 -12.81
C PRO A 95 -18.22 -10.68 -11.50
N PRO A 96 -18.74 -9.44 -11.51
CA PRO A 96 -18.92 -8.69 -10.28
C PRO A 96 -19.79 -9.48 -9.29
N PRO A 97 -19.52 -9.39 -7.97
CA PRO A 97 -20.32 -10.09 -6.98
C PRO A 97 -21.79 -9.63 -6.98
N ALA A 98 -22.69 -10.47 -6.50
CA ALA A 98 -24.10 -10.12 -6.37
C ALA A 98 -24.28 -8.83 -5.56
N GLY A 99 -25.03 -7.86 -6.10
CA GLY A 99 -25.19 -6.54 -5.49
C GLY A 99 -24.09 -5.52 -5.82
N PHE A 100 -23.12 -5.87 -6.69
CA PHE A 100 -22.16 -4.90 -7.19
C PHE A 100 -22.86 -3.82 -8.02
N VAL A 101 -22.64 -2.57 -7.64
CA VAL A 101 -23.10 -1.40 -8.38
C VAL A 101 -21.88 -0.72 -8.99
N GLN A 102 -21.72 -0.85 -10.30
CA GLN A 102 -20.70 -0.10 -11.04
C GLN A 102 -21.10 1.39 -11.05
N ARG A 103 -20.42 2.19 -10.24
CA ARG A 103 -20.57 3.64 -10.30
C ARG A 103 -19.60 4.18 -11.33
N ALA A 104 -20.09 5.00 -12.26
CA ALA A 104 -19.21 5.77 -13.13
C ALA A 104 -18.27 6.59 -12.24
N PHE A 105 -16.97 6.52 -12.50
CA PHE A 105 -16.02 7.47 -11.93
C PHE A 105 -16.36 8.82 -12.56
N ALA A 106 -17.29 9.57 -11.95
CA ALA A 106 -17.45 10.97 -12.26
C ALA A 106 -16.06 11.58 -12.09
N ALA A 107 -15.56 12.29 -13.10
CA ALA A 107 -14.28 12.97 -12.99
C ALA A 107 -14.30 13.77 -11.69
N GLY A 108 -13.60 13.27 -10.67
CA GLY A 108 -13.58 13.89 -9.36
C GLY A 108 -13.12 15.33 -9.52
N LYS A 109 -13.50 16.20 -8.59
CA LYS A 109 -12.89 17.54 -8.56
C LYS A 109 -11.38 17.35 -8.53
N ARG A 110 -10.65 18.07 -9.38
CA ARG A 110 -9.17 18.05 -9.35
C ARG A 110 -8.72 18.41 -7.93
N ARG A 111 -7.77 17.66 -7.38
CA ARG A 111 -7.14 17.98 -6.09
C ARG A 111 -6.74 19.45 -6.01
N LEU A 112 -7.16 20.14 -4.96
CA LEU A 112 -6.83 21.55 -4.78
C LEU A 112 -5.32 21.75 -4.74
N LYS A 113 -4.86 22.86 -5.33
CA LYS A 113 -3.45 23.26 -5.36
C LYS A 113 -3.27 24.57 -4.61
N ARG A 114 -2.01 24.96 -4.41
CA ARG A 114 -1.68 26.24 -3.78
C ARG A 114 -2.36 27.40 -4.53
N GLY A 115 -3.06 28.26 -3.79
CA GLY A 115 -3.80 29.43 -4.28
C GLY A 115 -5.29 29.18 -4.51
N ASP A 116 -5.74 27.92 -4.55
CA ASP A 116 -7.17 27.62 -4.61
C ASP A 116 -7.83 27.94 -3.26
N SER A 117 -9.08 28.40 -3.24
CA SER A 117 -9.86 28.56 -1.99
C SER A 117 -10.22 27.19 -1.43
N ALA A 118 -10.01 27.00 -0.12
CA ALA A 118 -10.44 25.78 0.56
C ALA A 118 -11.98 25.77 0.72
N PRO A 119 -12.70 24.75 0.20
CA PRO A 119 -14.14 24.59 0.43
C PRO A 119 -14.44 24.56 1.93
N ASP A 120 -15.49 25.26 2.34
CA ASP A 120 -15.94 25.20 3.74
C ASP A 120 -16.54 23.81 4.04
N PHE A 121 -16.43 23.39 5.29
CA PHE A 121 -17.02 22.14 5.76
C PHE A 121 -17.46 22.28 7.21
N THR A 122 -18.36 21.40 7.64
CA THR A 122 -18.69 21.19 9.05
C THR A 122 -18.60 19.70 9.34
N LEU A 123 -17.66 19.31 10.19
CA LEU A 123 -17.46 17.92 10.61
C LEU A 123 -17.56 17.82 12.13
N LYS A 124 -17.80 16.60 12.62
CA LYS A 124 -17.92 16.34 14.05
C LYS A 124 -16.66 15.71 14.61
N THR A 125 -16.29 16.13 15.81
CA THR A 125 -15.34 15.42 16.66
C THR A 125 -15.99 14.16 17.25
N PRO A 126 -15.22 13.24 17.87
CA PRO A 126 -15.76 12.06 18.54
C PRO A 126 -16.74 12.36 19.69
N ASP A 127 -16.59 13.49 20.36
CA ASP A 127 -17.50 13.99 21.41
C ASP A 127 -18.73 14.73 20.84
N GLY A 128 -18.87 14.81 19.51
CA GLY A 128 -20.05 15.35 18.83
C GLY A 128 -20.03 16.86 18.60
N LYS A 129 -18.94 17.54 18.97
CA LYS A 129 -18.75 18.97 18.73
C LYS A 129 -18.56 19.24 17.23
N ASP A 130 -19.24 20.25 16.72
CA ASP A 130 -19.04 20.72 15.35
C ASP A 130 -17.76 21.54 15.23
N VAL A 131 -17.01 21.27 14.18
CA VAL A 131 -15.84 22.04 13.76
C VAL A 131 -16.09 22.49 12.33
N ARG A 132 -16.14 23.81 12.15
CA ARG A 132 -16.33 24.44 10.84
C ARG A 132 -15.06 25.12 10.37
N LEU A 133 -14.65 24.89 9.12
CA LEU A 133 -13.41 25.46 8.60
C LEU A 133 -13.42 27.00 8.60
N SER A 134 -14.56 27.61 8.26
CA SER A 134 -14.70 29.08 8.29
C SER A 134 -14.51 29.68 9.68
N GLU A 135 -14.80 28.94 10.76
CA GLU A 135 -14.61 29.39 12.15
C GLU A 135 -13.13 29.32 12.57
N LEU A 136 -12.28 28.65 11.80
CA LEU A 136 -10.85 28.55 12.04
C LEU A 136 -10.04 29.64 11.32
N ARG A 137 -10.70 30.61 10.66
CA ARG A 137 -10.03 31.78 10.08
C ARG A 137 -9.16 32.48 11.13
N GLY A 138 -8.03 33.03 10.69
CA GLY A 138 -6.97 33.51 11.60
C GLY A 138 -5.99 32.41 12.06
N ASN A 139 -6.29 31.12 11.84
CA ASN A 139 -5.37 30.02 12.09
C ASN A 139 -4.91 29.36 10.79
N VAL A 140 -3.66 28.88 10.76
CA VAL A 140 -3.21 27.93 9.74
C VAL A 140 -3.75 26.56 10.08
N VAL A 141 -4.43 25.89 9.15
CA VAL A 141 -5.08 24.59 9.38
C VAL A 141 -4.44 23.50 8.52
N VAL A 142 -3.94 22.45 9.17
CA VAL A 142 -3.43 21.24 8.51
C VAL A 142 -4.52 20.17 8.53
N LEU A 143 -4.86 19.63 7.36
CA LEU A 143 -5.90 18.61 7.17
C LEU A 143 -5.24 17.33 6.66
N ASP A 144 -5.31 16.23 7.42
CA ASP A 144 -4.76 14.92 7.06
C ASP A 144 -5.90 13.92 6.78
N PHE A 145 -6.16 13.63 5.51
CA PHE A 145 -7.19 12.68 5.09
C PHE A 145 -6.68 11.23 5.21
N TRP A 146 -7.35 10.42 6.03
CA TRP A 146 -6.87 9.06 6.38
C TRP A 146 -8.01 8.07 6.73
N SER A 147 -7.65 6.79 6.87
CA SER A 147 -8.50 5.74 7.47
C SER A 147 -7.67 4.70 8.23
N THR A 148 -8.29 3.91 9.11
CA THR A 148 -7.61 2.90 9.95
C THR A 148 -6.90 1.79 9.16
N TRP A 149 -7.37 1.50 7.95
CA TRP A 149 -6.84 0.48 7.06
C TRP A 149 -5.74 1.00 6.12
N CYS A 150 -5.50 2.30 6.09
CA CYS A 150 -4.47 2.93 5.26
C CYS A 150 -3.08 2.77 5.91
N ILE A 151 -2.29 1.80 5.45
CA ILE A 151 -0.92 1.59 5.94
C ILE A 151 -0.02 2.82 5.69
N PRO A 152 -0.02 3.45 4.49
CA PRO A 152 0.81 4.63 4.26
C PRO A 152 0.46 5.83 5.16
N CYS A 153 -0.81 5.96 5.57
CA CYS A 153 -1.25 7.01 6.49
C CYS A 153 -0.57 6.86 7.86
N LYS A 154 -0.44 5.62 8.35
CA LYS A 154 0.23 5.35 9.63
C LYS A 154 1.71 5.76 9.62
N LEU A 155 2.33 5.83 8.44
CA LEU A 155 3.71 6.32 8.28
C LEU A 155 3.80 7.86 8.24
N SER A 156 2.73 8.56 7.83
CA SER A 156 2.69 10.03 7.86
C SER A 156 2.27 10.57 9.21
N MET A 157 1.32 9.94 9.91
CA MET A 157 0.74 10.46 11.15
C MET A 157 1.76 10.86 12.24
N PRO A 158 2.88 10.15 12.48
CA PRO A 158 3.91 10.60 13.43
C PRO A 158 4.57 11.92 13.04
N GLN A 159 4.72 12.19 11.74
CA GLN A 159 5.23 13.48 11.24
C GLN A 159 4.23 14.60 11.50
N LEU A 160 2.92 14.33 11.36
CA LEU A 160 1.85 15.28 11.68
C LEU A 160 1.75 15.53 13.19
N GLN A 161 1.93 14.50 14.01
CA GLN A 161 2.02 14.62 15.47
C GLN A 161 3.17 15.53 15.88
N SER A 162 4.36 15.34 15.29
CA SER A 162 5.51 16.21 15.58
C SER A 162 5.25 17.68 15.21
N LEU A 163 4.56 17.94 14.09
CA LEU A 163 4.17 19.29 13.71
C LEU A 163 3.11 19.88 14.66
N HIS A 164 2.14 19.08 15.08
CA HIS A 164 1.15 19.50 16.07
C HIS A 164 1.81 19.94 17.39
N GLU A 165 2.76 19.15 17.90
CA GLU A 165 3.53 19.49 19.11
C GLU A 165 4.39 20.75 18.90
N LYS A 166 5.09 20.83 17.77
CA LYS A 166 5.96 21.97 17.42
C LYS A 166 5.21 23.30 17.36
N TYR A 167 3.95 23.28 16.91
CA TYR A 167 3.13 24.48 16.71
C TYR A 167 2.03 24.66 17.77
N ALA A 168 2.05 23.90 18.87
CA ALA A 168 1.01 23.94 19.90
C ALA A 168 0.72 25.35 20.48
N ASN A 169 1.75 26.21 20.53
CA ASN A 169 1.66 27.59 21.04
C ASN A 169 1.56 28.66 19.93
N LYS A 170 1.19 28.25 18.71
CA LYS A 170 1.02 29.13 17.54
C LYS A 170 -0.42 29.02 17.03
N PRO A 171 -0.91 29.96 16.21
CA PRO A 171 -2.24 29.87 15.60
C PRO A 171 -2.24 28.83 14.48
N VAL A 172 -1.99 27.56 14.84
CA VAL A 172 -1.93 26.41 13.94
C VAL A 172 -2.80 25.31 14.52
N LYS A 173 -3.67 24.73 13.69
CA LYS A 173 -4.52 23.59 14.04
C LYS A 173 -4.21 22.42 13.13
N VAL A 174 -4.16 21.23 13.67
CA VAL A 174 -3.90 19.99 12.92
C VAL A 174 -5.09 19.07 13.15
N TYR A 175 -5.72 18.61 12.07
CA TYR A 175 -6.88 17.72 12.12
C TYR A 175 -6.63 16.45 11.30
N ALA A 176 -6.93 15.31 11.90
CA ALA A 176 -7.09 14.03 11.23
C ALA A 176 -8.53 13.96 10.68
N LEU A 177 -8.71 13.90 9.37
CA LEU A 177 -10.00 13.76 8.71
C LEU A 177 -10.20 12.29 8.35
N ASN A 178 -10.95 11.57 9.17
CA ASN A 178 -11.28 10.18 8.91
C ASN A 178 -12.35 10.09 7.82
N CYS A 179 -12.02 9.38 6.73
CA CYS A 179 -12.91 9.17 5.58
C CYS A 179 -12.77 7.74 5.07
N TRP A 180 -13.82 7.23 4.43
CA TRP A 180 -13.88 5.87 3.87
C TRP A 180 -13.51 4.79 4.90
N GLU A 181 -13.89 5.02 6.15
CA GLU A 181 -13.72 4.05 7.20
C GLU A 181 -14.62 2.84 6.94
N ARG A 182 -14.17 1.67 7.39
CA ARG A 182 -14.94 0.44 7.30
C ARG A 182 -15.54 0.16 8.66
N ASP A 183 -14.97 -0.82 9.36
CA ASP A 183 -15.59 -1.40 10.55
C ASP A 183 -14.72 -1.19 11.80
N ARG A 184 -13.73 -0.30 11.73
CA ARG A 184 -12.76 -0.06 12.80
C ARG A 184 -12.93 1.32 13.42
N ASP A 185 -12.64 1.41 14.71
CA ASP A 185 -12.77 2.64 15.48
C ASP A 185 -11.53 3.56 15.30
N PRO A 186 -11.67 4.70 14.60
CA PRO A 186 -10.56 5.65 14.41
C PRO A 186 -10.09 6.29 15.73
N VAL A 187 -10.96 6.42 16.74
CA VAL A 187 -10.63 7.00 18.05
C VAL A 187 -9.64 6.10 18.77
N GLN A 188 -9.95 4.81 18.84
CA GLN A 188 -9.06 3.83 19.45
C GLN A 188 -7.71 3.77 18.71
N TYR A 189 -7.72 3.82 17.38
CA TYR A 189 -6.48 3.82 16.58
C TYR A 189 -5.56 5.01 16.89
N MET A 190 -6.11 6.22 16.95
CA MET A 190 -5.30 7.40 17.29
C MET A 190 -4.76 7.31 18.72
N ARG A 191 -5.54 6.77 19.66
CA ARG A 191 -5.12 6.54 21.04
C ARG A 191 -3.96 5.54 21.13
N ASP A 192 -4.05 4.41 20.42
CA ASP A 192 -3.01 3.38 20.38
C ASP A 192 -1.70 3.91 19.77
N MET A 193 -1.80 4.79 18.78
CA MET A 193 -0.66 5.46 18.15
C MET A 193 -0.16 6.68 18.94
N LYS A 194 -0.78 7.01 20.08
CA LYS A 194 -0.46 8.17 20.93
C LYS A 194 -0.52 9.51 20.18
N LEU A 195 -1.48 9.64 19.26
CA LEU A 195 -1.72 10.86 18.52
C LEU A 195 -2.65 11.77 19.32
N THR A 196 -2.33 13.06 19.39
CA THR A 196 -3.04 14.05 20.23
C THR A 196 -3.66 15.19 19.44
N TYR A 197 -3.39 15.30 18.13
CA TYR A 197 -4.09 16.26 17.29
C TYR A 197 -5.54 15.82 17.04
N ASP A 198 -6.40 16.79 16.75
CA ASP A 198 -7.84 16.61 16.77
C ASP A 198 -8.33 15.66 15.65
N LEU A 199 -9.32 14.84 15.97
CA LEU A 199 -9.97 13.93 15.01
C LEU A 199 -11.31 14.50 14.57
N LEU A 200 -11.55 14.48 13.26
CA LEU A 200 -12.85 14.76 12.63
C LEU A 200 -13.35 13.52 11.90
N LEU A 201 -14.61 13.19 12.10
CA LEU A 201 -15.25 11.98 11.59
C LEU A 201 -16.11 12.28 10.36
N LYS A 202 -16.32 11.25 9.52
CA LYS A 202 -17.21 11.28 8.35
C LYS A 202 -16.83 12.33 7.30
N ALA A 203 -15.55 12.37 6.95
CA ALA A 203 -14.98 13.35 6.03
C ALA A 203 -15.08 12.96 4.54
N GLU A 204 -15.90 11.97 4.16
CA GLU A 204 -16.00 11.47 2.78
C GLU A 204 -16.38 12.57 1.78
N ASP A 205 -17.43 13.34 2.07
CA ASP A 205 -17.88 14.40 1.18
C ASP A 205 -16.86 15.53 1.10
N VAL A 206 -16.20 15.83 2.22
CA VAL A 206 -15.10 16.82 2.28
C VAL A 206 -13.90 16.34 1.45
N ALA A 207 -13.58 15.05 1.50
CA ALA A 207 -12.52 14.46 0.69
C ALA A 207 -12.82 14.60 -0.82
N LEU A 208 -14.08 14.39 -1.22
CA LEU A 208 -14.53 14.63 -2.60
C LEU A 208 -14.44 16.11 -2.99
N ASP A 209 -14.84 17.03 -2.12
CA ASP A 209 -14.78 18.46 -2.37
C ASP A 209 -13.35 19.00 -2.52
N TYR A 210 -12.41 18.39 -1.79
CA TYR A 210 -10.99 18.72 -1.86
C TYR A 210 -10.25 18.00 -2.99
N GLY A 211 -10.93 17.10 -3.72
CA GLY A 211 -10.35 16.31 -4.81
C GLY A 211 -9.33 15.28 -4.32
N VAL A 212 -9.61 14.62 -3.19
CA VAL A 212 -8.77 13.55 -2.64
C VAL A 212 -9.01 12.27 -3.44
N GLU A 213 -7.98 11.80 -4.14
CA GLU A 213 -8.02 10.57 -4.95
C GLU A 213 -7.28 9.39 -4.29
N SER A 214 -6.48 9.67 -3.25
CA SER A 214 -5.68 8.67 -2.55
C SER A 214 -5.36 9.11 -1.13
N MET A 215 -5.11 8.17 -0.24
CA MET A 215 -4.68 8.45 1.14
C MET A 215 -3.25 7.97 1.41
N PRO A 216 -2.48 8.67 2.26
CA PRO A 216 -2.84 9.94 2.88
C PRO A 216 -2.85 11.07 1.85
N THR A 217 -3.69 12.08 2.07
CA THR A 217 -3.55 13.38 1.41
C THR A 217 -3.58 14.46 2.47
N VAL A 218 -2.56 15.32 2.45
CA VAL A 218 -2.43 16.42 3.41
C VAL A 218 -2.63 17.75 2.69
N PHE A 219 -3.40 18.64 3.31
CA PHE A 219 -3.52 20.05 2.92
C PHE A 219 -3.04 20.95 4.06
N VAL A 220 -2.49 22.11 3.69
CA VAL A 220 -2.31 23.25 4.60
C VAL A 220 -3.17 24.38 4.05
N VAL A 221 -4.10 24.86 4.85
CA VAL A 221 -4.96 26.00 4.60
C VAL A 221 -4.43 27.18 5.40
N GLY A 222 -4.22 28.31 4.75
CA GLY A 222 -3.82 29.56 5.39
C GLY A 222 -4.94 30.15 6.23
N ALA A 223 -4.61 31.14 7.05
CA ALA A 223 -5.58 31.83 7.90
C ALA A 223 -6.60 32.66 7.12
N ASP A 224 -6.30 33.02 5.88
CA ASP A 224 -7.21 33.62 4.90
C ASP A 224 -8.19 32.61 4.26
N GLY A 225 -7.93 31.31 4.43
CA GLY A 225 -8.69 30.23 3.83
C GLY A 225 -8.20 29.74 2.48
N ALA A 226 -7.07 30.25 1.98
CA ALA A 226 -6.46 29.74 0.77
C ALA A 226 -5.66 28.45 1.05
N VAL A 227 -5.66 27.50 0.12
CA VAL A 227 -4.76 26.36 0.18
C VAL A 227 -3.34 26.85 -0.04
N CYS A 228 -2.46 26.65 0.93
CA CYS A 228 -1.04 27.00 0.86
C CYS A 228 -0.18 25.82 0.40
N PHE A 229 -0.65 24.60 0.62
CA PHE A 229 0.03 23.35 0.27
C PHE A 229 -0.96 22.20 0.10
N SER A 230 -0.67 21.28 -0.82
CA SER A 230 -1.33 19.98 -0.91
C SER A 230 -0.34 18.90 -1.35
N GLN A 231 -0.47 17.71 -0.79
CA GLN A 231 0.33 16.55 -1.17
C GLN A 231 -0.47 15.26 -0.97
N ALA A 232 -0.52 14.44 -2.02
CA ALA A 232 -0.95 13.06 -1.94
C ALA A 232 0.27 12.15 -1.68
N GLY A 233 0.09 11.14 -0.84
CA GLY A 233 1.09 10.15 -0.48
C GLY A 233 2.12 10.63 0.55
N VAL A 234 2.77 9.64 1.18
CA VAL A 234 3.82 9.86 2.17
C VAL A 234 5.20 9.87 1.51
N THR A 235 6.05 10.81 1.91
CA THR A 235 7.45 10.93 1.44
C THR A 235 8.35 11.26 2.63
N PRO A 236 9.66 10.93 2.58
CA PRO A 236 10.60 11.28 3.66
C PRO A 236 10.74 12.79 3.94
N SER A 237 10.28 13.65 3.03
CA SER A 237 10.32 15.10 3.16
C SER A 237 8.96 15.73 3.50
N LEU A 238 7.92 14.93 3.76
CA LEU A 238 6.56 15.41 3.98
C LEU A 238 6.51 16.42 5.14
N GLU A 239 7.03 16.06 6.32
CA GLU A 239 7.10 16.95 7.48
C GLU A 239 7.74 18.31 7.16
N ARG A 240 8.93 18.30 6.53
CA ARG A 240 9.65 19.53 6.16
C ARG A 240 8.89 20.40 5.16
N ARG A 241 8.11 19.79 4.27
CA ARG A 241 7.32 20.51 3.27
C ARG A 241 6.10 21.17 3.92
N ILE A 242 5.42 20.47 4.83
CA ILE A 242 4.32 21.03 5.61
C ILE A 242 4.83 22.14 6.52
N ASP A 243 5.94 21.92 7.24
CA ASP A 243 6.58 22.93 8.09
C ASP A 243 6.89 24.23 7.33
N ARG A 244 7.44 24.10 6.12
CA ARG A 244 7.70 25.25 5.24
C ARG A 244 6.42 25.98 4.84
N ALA A 245 5.35 25.25 4.57
CA ALA A 245 4.06 25.86 4.23
C ALA A 245 3.49 26.61 5.43
N ILE A 246 3.46 26.00 6.62
CA ILE A 246 3.00 26.63 7.86
C ILE A 246 3.78 27.92 8.14
N ARG A 247 5.12 27.87 8.09
CA ARG A 247 5.96 29.06 8.35
C ARG A 247 5.66 30.21 7.40
N ARG A 248 5.45 29.92 6.11
CA ARG A 248 5.11 30.94 5.11
C ARG A 248 3.74 31.55 5.39
N SER A 249 2.76 30.73 5.75
CA SER A 249 1.41 31.21 6.10
C SER A 249 1.41 32.05 7.39
N LEU A 250 2.21 31.67 8.40
CA LEU A 250 2.38 32.46 9.63
C LEU A 250 3.04 33.82 9.34
N GLN A 251 4.07 33.87 8.49
CA GLN A 251 4.70 35.15 8.10
C GLN A 251 3.75 36.10 7.36
N GLN A 252 2.75 35.57 6.65
CA GLN A 252 1.74 36.38 5.98
C GLN A 252 0.72 36.95 6.96
N LEU A 253 0.43 36.22 8.04
CA LEU A 253 -0.38 36.72 9.15
C LEU A 253 0.31 37.89 9.86
N ASP A 254 1.58 37.71 10.24
CA ASP A 254 2.34 38.73 10.99
C ASP A 254 2.46 40.06 10.21
N LYS A 255 2.47 40.01 8.87
CA LYS A 255 2.52 41.21 8.01
C LYS A 255 1.17 41.89 7.78
N GLY A 256 0.06 41.19 8.06
CA GLY A 256 -1.29 41.76 7.93
C GLY A 256 -1.69 42.62 9.13
N ASP A 257 -0.98 42.48 10.26
CA ASP A 257 -1.20 43.26 11.49
C ASP A 257 -0.34 44.56 11.53
N GLU A 258 0.56 44.78 10.57
CA GLU A 258 1.25 46.06 10.38
C GLU A 258 0.35 46.99 9.52
N ASP A 259 -0.54 47.74 10.19
CA ASP A 259 -1.42 48.76 9.60
C ASP A 259 -0.60 49.89 8.92
N PRO A 260 -0.79 50.16 7.61
CA PRO A 260 -0.10 51.24 6.92
C PRO A 260 -0.67 52.66 7.16
N ASP A 261 -1.68 52.84 8.01
CA ASP A 261 -2.34 54.14 8.25
C ASP A 261 -1.97 54.84 9.59
N GLN A 262 -0.76 54.61 10.12
CA GLN A 262 -0.17 55.48 11.15
C GLN A 262 0.96 56.33 10.59
N ASP A 263 0.61 57.42 9.92
CA ASP A 263 1.39 58.69 9.88
C ASP A 263 0.50 59.87 9.42
#